data_AF-A0A2T0M263-F1
#
_entry.id   AF-A0A2T0M263-F1
#
_cell.length_a   1.000
_cell.length_b   1.000
_cell.length_c   1.000
_cell.angle_alpha   90.00
_cell.angle_beta   90.00
_cell.angle_gamma   90.00
#
_symmetry.space_group_name_H-M   'P 1'
#
loop_
_entity.id
_entity.type
_entity.pdbx_description
1 polymer ?
#
loop_
_entity_poly.entity_id
_entity_poly.type
_entity_poly.pdbx_seq_one_letter_code
_entity_poly.pdbx_strand_id
1 'polypeptide(L)'
;MFQSGISNDRTERDTDMTENRVIIFEQAGADPRTDLFTIEHGDARTSVRAVAEPAQMLELVSDLAAEGVDRLELCGGFGAGWHARARAIVGDRALLGAVYYGFESLANVAAYKARFEAGEVLAETFLIVHEGADPQVDRVTAERADGGTTTFVGVPDLTAAAEVAAKMAGDVQLIELYGAPGPESAEPVIEAVAGTVPVGFSAYSR
;
A
#
# COMPACT_ATOMS: atom_id res chain seq x y z
N MET A 1 -15.50 -4.06 -10.45
CA MET A 1 -15.40 -4.89 -11.67
C MET A 1 -14.33 -4.28 -12.56
N PHE A 2 -13.11 -4.82 -12.53
CA PHE A 2 -11.97 -4.30 -13.29
C PHE A 2 -11.93 -4.96 -14.70
N GLN A 3 -11.60 -4.20 -15.74
CA GLN A 3 -11.56 -4.70 -17.12
C GLN A 3 -10.27 -5.50 -17.38
N SER A 4 -10.42 -6.66 -18.03
CA SER A 4 -9.32 -7.55 -18.41
C SER A 4 -8.70 -7.14 -19.75
N GLY A 5 -7.41 -6.87 -19.77
CA GLY A 5 -6.59 -6.87 -20.98
C GLY A 5 -5.50 -7.92 -20.84
N ILE A 6 -5.65 -9.10 -21.46
CA ILE A 6 -4.58 -10.10 -21.52
C ILE A 6 -3.79 -9.86 -22.81
N SER A 7 -2.59 -9.32 -22.68
CA SER A 7 -1.54 -9.38 -23.71
C SER A 7 -0.51 -10.42 -23.29
N ASN A 8 -0.19 -11.34 -24.20
CA ASN A 8 0.68 -12.52 -23.97
C ASN A 8 2.18 -12.19 -24.09
N ASP A 9 2.58 -11.02 -23.62
CA ASP A 9 3.90 -10.41 -23.82
C ASP A 9 4.57 -10.09 -22.47
N ARG A 10 4.42 -11.04 -21.52
CA ARG A 10 4.89 -10.93 -20.12
C ARG A 10 6.34 -11.35 -19.92
N THR A 11 6.90 -12.22 -20.77
CA THR A 11 8.17 -12.90 -20.47
C THR A 11 9.43 -12.10 -20.80
N GLU A 12 9.38 -11.12 -21.70
CA GLU A 12 10.56 -10.29 -22.04
C GLU A 12 10.60 -8.96 -21.27
N ARG A 13 9.43 -8.40 -20.88
CA ARG A 13 9.36 -7.13 -20.12
C ARG A 13 9.64 -7.29 -18.62
N ASP A 14 9.38 -8.44 -18.02
CA ASP A 14 9.62 -8.64 -16.58
C ASP A 14 11.11 -8.74 -16.20
N THR A 15 12.00 -9.03 -17.15
CA THR A 15 13.44 -9.21 -16.88
C THR A 15 14.28 -7.94 -16.98
N ASP A 16 13.70 -6.80 -17.38
CA ASP A 16 14.39 -5.51 -17.58
C ASP A 16 13.91 -4.42 -16.60
N MET A 17 13.11 -4.79 -15.61
CA MET A 17 12.63 -3.86 -14.58
C MET A 17 13.73 -3.57 -13.57
N THR A 18 14.05 -2.29 -13.33
CA THR A 18 15.04 -1.89 -12.31
C THR A 18 14.41 -1.72 -10.93
N GLU A 19 13.08 -1.58 -10.86
CA GLU A 19 12.32 -1.64 -9.61
C GLU A 19 10.98 -2.38 -9.81
N ASN A 20 10.80 -3.50 -9.11
CA ASN A 20 9.54 -4.21 -9.02
C ASN A 20 9.07 -4.29 -7.55
N ARG A 21 8.01 -3.58 -7.24
CA ARG A 21 7.46 -3.42 -5.89
C ARG A 21 6.03 -3.91 -5.77
N VAL A 22 5.71 -4.61 -4.69
CA VAL A 22 4.33 -5.03 -4.39
C VAL A 22 3.90 -4.60 -2.99
N ILE A 23 2.79 -3.88 -2.91
CA ILE A 23 2.07 -3.54 -1.68
C ILE A 23 0.97 -4.59 -1.48
N ILE A 24 0.87 -5.14 -0.28
CA ILE A 24 -0.15 -6.12 0.09
C ILE A 24 -0.99 -5.54 1.22
N PHE A 25 -2.32 -5.63 1.08
CA PHE A 25 -3.27 -5.21 2.11
C PHE A 25 -4.40 -6.22 2.25
N GLU A 26 -5.10 -6.19 3.39
CA GLU A 26 -6.24 -7.06 3.66
C GLU A 26 -7.54 -6.39 3.22
N GLN A 27 -8.35 -7.11 2.45
CA GLN A 27 -9.71 -6.73 2.10
C GLN A 27 -10.58 -7.98 2.03
N ALA A 28 -11.59 -8.06 2.91
CA ALA A 28 -12.48 -9.22 2.96
C ALA A 28 -13.08 -9.55 1.59
N GLY A 29 -12.97 -10.81 1.19
CA GLY A 29 -13.50 -11.32 -0.08
C GLY A 29 -12.64 -11.03 -1.32
N ALA A 30 -11.45 -10.45 -1.17
CA ALA A 30 -10.54 -10.23 -2.29
C ALA A 30 -9.89 -11.52 -2.82
N ASP A 31 -9.58 -11.53 -4.11
CA ASP A 31 -8.71 -12.51 -4.77
C ASP A 31 -7.39 -11.81 -5.18
N PRO A 32 -6.24 -12.18 -4.59
CA PRO A 32 -4.94 -11.55 -4.87
C PRO A 32 -4.47 -11.70 -6.32
N ARG A 33 -5.11 -12.56 -7.13
CA ARG A 33 -4.78 -12.72 -8.55
C ARG A 33 -5.52 -11.74 -9.46
N THR A 34 -6.66 -11.22 -9.01
CA THR A 34 -7.52 -10.35 -9.83
C THR A 34 -7.74 -8.97 -9.24
N ASP A 35 -7.73 -8.85 -7.91
CA ASP A 35 -7.87 -7.58 -7.19
C ASP A 35 -6.51 -6.91 -7.10
N LEU A 36 -6.17 -6.26 -8.21
CA LEU A 36 -4.88 -5.64 -8.38
C LEU A 36 -4.96 -4.25 -9.01
N PHE A 37 -4.10 -3.38 -8.53
CA PHE A 37 -3.81 -2.07 -9.12
C PHE A 37 -2.31 -2.03 -9.45
N THR A 38 -1.95 -1.40 -10.56
CA THR A 38 -0.55 -1.34 -11.02
C THR A 38 -0.27 0.06 -11.56
N ILE A 39 0.87 0.61 -11.13
CA ILE A 39 1.48 1.84 -11.65
C ILE A 39 2.78 1.41 -12.34
N GLU A 40 2.96 1.84 -13.58
CA GLU A 40 4.16 1.58 -14.38
C GLU A 40 4.63 2.87 -15.03
N HIS A 41 5.89 3.21 -14.84
CA HIS A 41 6.53 4.30 -15.55
C HIS A 41 8.00 3.95 -15.82
N GLY A 42 8.40 3.99 -17.09
CA GLY A 42 9.73 3.54 -17.52
C GLY A 42 9.95 2.05 -17.21
N ASP A 43 11.03 1.75 -16.49
CA ASP A 43 11.47 0.43 -16.03
C ASP A 43 11.16 0.18 -14.54
N ALA A 44 10.23 0.97 -13.96
CA ALA A 44 9.74 0.80 -12.60
C ALA A 44 8.26 0.39 -12.58
N ARG A 45 7.90 -0.51 -11.65
CA ARG A 45 6.53 -0.98 -11.42
C ARG A 45 6.23 -1.04 -9.94
N THR A 46 5.08 -0.48 -9.55
CA THR A 46 4.46 -0.73 -8.26
C THR A 46 3.10 -1.38 -8.45
N SER A 47 2.90 -2.53 -7.83
CA SER A 47 1.62 -3.24 -7.79
C SER A 47 1.02 -3.19 -6.39
N VAL A 48 -0.30 -3.13 -6.30
CA VAL A 48 -1.06 -3.31 -5.06
C VAL A 48 -1.90 -4.57 -5.21
N ARG A 49 -1.89 -5.45 -4.21
CA ARG A 49 -2.61 -6.73 -4.20
C ARG A 49 -3.41 -6.85 -2.90
N ALA A 50 -4.68 -7.20 -3.02
CA ALA A 50 -5.56 -7.44 -1.89
C ALA A 50 -5.59 -8.93 -1.52
N VAL A 51 -5.57 -9.27 -0.24
CA VAL A 51 -5.83 -10.63 0.26
C VAL A 51 -7.10 -10.64 1.10
N ALA A 52 -7.87 -11.74 1.06
CA ALA A 52 -9.08 -11.88 1.86
C ALA A 52 -8.80 -12.12 3.34
N GLU A 53 -7.66 -12.73 3.66
CA GLU A 53 -7.25 -13.01 5.03
C GLU A 53 -5.71 -13.04 5.17
N PRO A 54 -5.16 -12.83 6.38
CA PRO A 54 -3.71 -12.76 6.57
C PRO A 54 -2.92 -14.02 6.19
N ALA A 55 -3.56 -15.20 6.19
CA ALA A 55 -2.88 -16.44 5.79
C ALA A 55 -2.50 -16.42 4.30
N GLN A 56 -3.36 -15.87 3.43
CA GLN A 56 -3.09 -15.74 2.00
C GLN A 56 -1.92 -14.80 1.71
N MET A 57 -1.67 -13.81 2.57
CA MET A 57 -0.48 -12.95 2.45
C MET A 57 0.80 -13.76 2.52
N LEU A 58 0.89 -14.79 3.36
CA LEU A 58 2.09 -15.62 3.49
C LEU A 58 2.38 -16.44 2.23
N GLU A 59 1.33 -16.95 1.57
CA GLU A 59 1.45 -17.62 0.27
C GLU A 59 1.90 -16.63 -0.80
N LEU A 60 1.24 -15.48 -0.88
CA LEU A 60 1.54 -14.44 -1.86
C LEU A 60 2.98 -13.92 -1.75
N VAL A 61 3.49 -13.64 -0.56
CA VAL A 61 4.89 -13.19 -0.40
C VAL A 61 5.90 -14.27 -0.77
N SER A 62 5.56 -15.56 -0.59
CA SER A 62 6.41 -16.67 -1.02
C SER A 62 6.52 -16.72 -2.54
N ASP A 63 5.38 -16.62 -3.23
CA ASP A 63 5.31 -16.66 -4.68
C ASP A 63 6.02 -15.45 -5.30
N LEU A 64 5.73 -14.24 -4.82
CA LEU A 64 6.36 -13.01 -5.31
C LEU A 64 7.88 -12.99 -5.09
N ALA A 65 8.36 -13.53 -3.97
CA ALA A 65 9.80 -13.67 -3.72
C ALA A 65 10.46 -14.70 -4.64
N ALA A 66 9.72 -15.72 -5.10
CA ALA A 66 10.20 -16.68 -6.09
C ALA A 66 10.18 -16.10 -7.52
N GLU A 67 9.26 -15.18 -7.80
CA GLU A 67 9.15 -14.42 -9.05
C GLU A 67 10.22 -13.32 -9.19
N GLY A 68 10.92 -12.97 -8.10
CA GLY A 68 12.00 -12.00 -8.11
C GLY A 68 11.55 -10.55 -7.89
N VAL A 69 10.43 -10.33 -7.20
CA VAL A 69 10.05 -9.00 -6.71
C VAL A 69 11.15 -8.45 -5.80
N ASP A 70 11.60 -7.22 -6.05
CA ASP A 70 12.68 -6.59 -5.27
C ASP A 70 12.21 -6.15 -3.88
N ARG A 71 10.93 -5.77 -3.78
CA ARG A 71 10.39 -5.12 -2.60
C ARG A 71 8.92 -5.44 -2.34
N LEU A 72 8.63 -5.77 -1.09
CA LEU A 72 7.31 -6.09 -0.57
C LEU A 72 6.97 -5.12 0.57
N GLU A 73 5.77 -4.54 0.56
CA GLU A 73 5.29 -3.65 1.61
C GLU A 73 3.96 -4.15 2.16
N LEU A 74 3.89 -4.38 3.48
CA LEU A 74 2.70 -4.87 4.16
C LEU A 74 1.94 -3.73 4.84
N CYS A 75 0.64 -3.64 4.56
CA CYS A 75 -0.28 -2.72 5.24
C CYS A 75 -0.26 -2.88 6.77
N GLY A 76 -0.53 -1.79 7.49
CA GLY A 76 -0.43 -1.73 8.95
C GLY A 76 -1.40 -2.68 9.65
N GLY A 77 -2.50 -3.03 9.00
CA GLY A 77 -3.53 -3.96 9.50
C GLY A 77 -2.98 -5.36 9.85
N PHE A 78 -1.91 -5.81 9.18
CA PHE A 78 -1.31 -7.11 9.50
C PHE A 78 -0.58 -7.12 10.85
N GLY A 79 -0.01 -5.98 11.27
CA GLY A 79 0.80 -5.89 12.48
C GLY A 79 2.08 -6.74 12.49
N ALA A 80 2.84 -6.60 13.58
CA ALA A 80 4.21 -7.12 13.67
C ALA A 80 4.32 -8.66 13.62
N GLY A 81 3.33 -9.38 14.16
CA GLY A 81 3.36 -10.84 14.21
C GLY A 81 3.28 -11.49 12.82
N TRP A 82 2.42 -10.96 11.94
CA TRP A 82 2.30 -11.43 10.56
C TRP A 82 3.50 -10.99 9.72
N HIS A 83 4.00 -9.77 9.93
CA HIS A 83 5.23 -9.29 9.29
C HIS A 83 6.43 -10.20 9.61
N ALA A 84 6.63 -10.63 10.86
CA ALA A 84 7.71 -11.53 11.22
C ALA A 84 7.63 -12.90 10.51
N ARG A 85 6.41 -13.43 10.32
CA ARG A 85 6.18 -14.68 9.57
C ARG A 85 6.53 -14.49 8.09
N ALA A 86 6.09 -13.39 7.49
CA ALA A 86 6.44 -13.05 6.11
C ALA A 86 7.96 -12.88 5.93
N ARG A 87 8.67 -12.23 6.87
CA ARG A 87 10.13 -12.09 6.81
C ARG A 87 10.86 -13.43 6.82
N ALA A 88 10.38 -14.38 7.62
CA ALA A 88 10.93 -15.73 7.69
C ALA A 88 10.76 -16.51 6.37
N ILE A 89 9.67 -16.24 5.63
CA ILE A 89 9.41 -16.82 4.31
C ILE A 89 10.27 -16.15 3.25
N VAL A 90 10.26 -14.82 3.18
CA VAL A 90 10.95 -14.06 2.12
C VAL A 90 12.47 -14.27 2.20
N GLY A 91 13.04 -14.31 3.41
CA GLY A 91 14.49 -14.39 3.56
C GLY A 91 15.15 -13.15 2.96
N ASP A 92 16.31 -13.33 2.33
CA ASP A 92 17.06 -12.21 1.72
C ASP A 92 16.73 -12.03 0.22
N ARG A 93 15.62 -12.62 -0.24
CA ARG A 93 15.19 -12.58 -1.65
C ARG A 93 14.57 -11.24 -2.06
N ALA A 94 13.97 -10.53 -1.11
CA ALA A 94 13.33 -9.24 -1.33
C ALA A 94 13.41 -8.38 -0.06
N LEU A 95 13.39 -7.06 -0.22
CA LEU A 95 13.20 -6.15 0.91
C LEU A 95 11.76 -6.24 1.39
N LEU A 96 11.56 -6.49 2.69
CA LEU A 96 10.22 -6.51 3.29
C LEU A 96 10.05 -5.32 4.23
N GLY A 97 9.04 -4.50 3.93
CA GLY A 97 8.61 -3.37 4.73
C GLY A 97 7.23 -3.60 5.32
N ALA A 98 6.93 -2.86 6.38
CA ALA A 98 5.59 -2.79 6.96
C ALA A 98 5.24 -1.35 7.32
N VAL A 99 3.95 -1.05 7.24
CA VAL A 99 3.44 0.25 7.67
C VAL A 99 3.41 0.32 9.21
N TYR A 100 3.96 1.40 9.74
CA TYR A 100 3.88 1.76 11.16
C TYR A 100 3.36 3.19 11.31
N TYR A 101 2.91 3.51 12.52
CA TYR A 101 2.38 4.83 12.88
C TYR A 101 3.30 5.48 13.91
N GLY A 102 3.63 6.75 13.68
CA GLY A 102 4.32 7.59 14.64
C GLY A 102 3.47 7.92 15.86
N PHE A 103 4.10 8.47 16.90
CA PHE A 103 3.46 8.76 18.19
C PHE A 103 2.30 9.77 18.04
N GLU A 104 2.47 10.72 17.14
CA GLU A 104 1.51 11.73 16.72
C GLU A 104 0.23 11.14 16.10
N SER A 105 0.30 9.92 15.55
CA SER A 105 -0.84 9.23 14.93
C SER A 105 -1.56 8.27 15.89
N LEU A 106 -1.01 7.97 17.07
CA LEU A 106 -1.49 6.86 17.92
C LEU A 106 -2.95 6.98 18.35
N ALA A 107 -3.38 8.16 18.79
CA ALA A 107 -4.77 8.36 19.21
C ALA A 107 -5.74 8.16 18.04
N ASN A 108 -5.40 8.71 16.87
CA ASN A 108 -6.24 8.67 15.69
C ASN A 108 -6.29 7.26 15.07
N VAL A 109 -5.17 6.54 14.99
CA VAL A 109 -5.16 5.17 14.47
C VAL A 109 -5.86 4.20 15.43
N ALA A 110 -5.76 4.42 16.74
CA ALA A 110 -6.55 3.67 17.72
C ALA A 110 -8.05 3.92 17.55
N ALA A 111 -8.46 5.17 17.29
CA ALA A 111 -9.84 5.51 16.99
C ALA A 111 -10.32 4.88 15.67
N TYR A 112 -9.51 4.93 14.61
CA TYR A 112 -9.79 4.24 13.33
C TYR A 112 -10.03 2.75 13.57
N LYS A 113 -9.12 2.07 14.30
CA LYS A 113 -9.23 0.64 14.62
C LYS A 113 -10.53 0.33 15.37
N ALA A 114 -10.88 1.12 16.39
CA ALA A 114 -12.10 0.90 17.15
C ALA A 114 -13.36 1.02 16.27
N ARG A 115 -13.38 1.95 15.32
CA ARG A 115 -14.49 2.13 14.36
C ARG A 115 -14.55 0.99 13.35
N PHE A 116 -13.39 0.53 12.87
CA PHE A 116 -13.29 -0.63 12.00
C PHE A 116 -13.86 -1.89 12.67
N GLU A 117 -13.47 -2.14 13.93
CA GLU A 117 -13.99 -3.28 14.72
C GLU A 117 -15.48 -3.15 15.05
N ALA A 118 -16.01 -1.93 15.11
CA ALA A 118 -17.44 -1.68 15.25
C ALA A 118 -18.23 -1.87 13.93
N GLY A 119 -17.55 -2.12 12.80
CA GLY A 119 -18.17 -2.29 11.50
C GLY A 119 -18.68 -0.97 10.89
N GLU A 120 -18.07 0.16 11.26
CA GLU A 120 -18.38 1.43 10.60
C GLU A 120 -17.93 1.43 9.14
N VAL A 121 -18.65 2.19 8.32
CA VAL A 121 -18.27 2.44 6.92
C VAL A 121 -17.12 3.45 6.92
N LEU A 122 -15.91 2.98 6.60
CA LEU A 122 -14.69 3.79 6.60
C LEU A 122 -14.15 4.03 5.19
N ALA A 123 -13.52 5.18 5.03
CA ALA A 123 -12.74 5.57 3.86
C ALA A 123 -11.27 5.75 4.23
N GLU A 124 -10.37 5.28 3.37
CA GLU A 124 -8.92 5.40 3.55
C GLU A 124 -8.21 5.70 2.22
N THR A 125 -7.01 6.27 2.32
CA THR A 125 -6.19 6.59 1.14
C THR A 125 -4.79 6.01 1.29
N PHE A 126 -4.33 5.27 0.27
CA PHE A 126 -2.96 4.82 0.14
C PHE A 126 -2.24 5.71 -0.88
N LEU A 127 -1.24 6.45 -0.40
CA LEU A 127 -0.36 7.27 -1.21
C LEU A 127 0.86 6.44 -1.59
N ILE A 128 1.11 6.29 -2.88
CA ILE A 128 2.13 5.38 -3.41
C ILE A 128 3.17 6.22 -4.15
N VAL A 129 4.33 6.43 -3.52
CA VAL A 129 5.42 7.19 -4.13
C VAL A 129 6.04 6.35 -5.25
N HIS A 130 5.86 6.77 -6.49
CA HIS A 130 6.35 6.11 -7.68
C HIS A 130 6.77 7.18 -8.69
N GLU A 131 8.06 7.25 -9.00
CA GLU A 131 8.60 8.29 -9.89
C GLU A 131 7.87 8.30 -11.23
N GLY A 132 7.46 9.48 -11.69
CA GLY A 132 6.74 9.65 -12.96
C GLY A 132 5.23 9.40 -12.89
N ALA A 133 4.68 8.97 -11.74
CA ALA A 133 3.23 8.85 -11.57
C ALA A 133 2.53 10.22 -11.67
N ASP A 134 1.32 10.24 -12.19
CA ASP A 134 0.41 11.39 -12.21
C ASP A 134 -0.76 11.13 -11.25
N PRO A 135 -0.92 11.87 -10.15
CA PRO A 135 -1.98 11.64 -9.16
C PRO A 135 -3.40 11.90 -9.68
N GLN A 136 -3.57 12.45 -10.89
CA GLN A 136 -4.87 12.56 -11.54
C GLN A 136 -5.20 11.33 -12.42
N VAL A 137 -4.19 10.61 -12.89
CA VAL A 137 -4.34 9.46 -13.79
C VAL A 137 -4.12 8.15 -13.04
N ASP A 138 -3.04 8.05 -12.28
CA ASP A 138 -2.60 6.86 -11.54
C ASP A 138 -3.34 6.74 -10.22
N ARG A 139 -4.67 6.68 -10.29
CA ARG A 139 -5.52 6.57 -9.10
C ARG A 139 -6.72 5.69 -9.35
N VAL A 140 -7.15 5.01 -8.30
CA VAL A 140 -8.40 4.23 -8.31
C VAL A 140 -9.01 4.22 -6.92
N THR A 141 -10.34 4.37 -6.86
CA THR A 141 -11.10 4.16 -5.62
C THR A 141 -11.81 2.82 -5.73
N ALA A 142 -11.48 1.90 -4.83
CA ALA A 142 -12.14 0.62 -4.70
C ALA A 142 -13.24 0.71 -3.62
N GLU A 143 -14.44 0.26 -3.96
CA GLU A 143 -15.51 0.05 -2.98
C GLU A 143 -15.32 -1.29 -2.28
N ARG A 144 -15.44 -1.28 -0.96
CA ARG A 144 -15.38 -2.46 -0.09
C ARG A 144 -16.78 -3.01 0.12
N ALA A 145 -16.90 -4.31 0.41
CA ALA A 145 -18.20 -4.96 0.57
C ALA A 145 -19.03 -4.42 1.75
N ASP A 146 -18.38 -3.80 2.74
CA ASP A 146 -19.01 -3.09 3.86
C ASP A 146 -19.54 -1.70 3.48
N GLY A 147 -19.36 -1.26 2.23
CA GLY A 147 -19.73 0.06 1.71
C GLY A 147 -18.64 1.13 1.89
N GLY A 148 -17.51 0.78 2.50
CA GLY A 148 -16.38 1.69 2.65
C GLY A 148 -15.55 1.81 1.37
N THR A 149 -14.49 2.62 1.41
CA THR A 149 -13.64 2.85 0.24
C THR A 149 -12.16 2.84 0.60
N THR A 150 -11.35 2.35 -0.33
CA THR A 150 -9.88 2.48 -0.31
C THR A 150 -9.48 3.18 -1.61
N THR A 151 -8.88 4.37 -1.49
CA THR A 151 -8.38 5.12 -2.64
C THR A 151 -6.87 4.93 -2.75
N PHE A 152 -6.42 4.36 -3.85
CA PHE A 152 -4.99 4.24 -4.18
C PHE A 152 -4.61 5.40 -5.09
N VAL A 153 -3.54 6.12 -4.76
CA VAL A 153 -3.05 7.26 -5.55
C VAL A 153 -1.54 7.15 -5.72
N GLY A 154 -1.10 6.93 -6.95
CA GLY A 154 0.28 7.10 -7.37
C GLY A 154 0.66 8.58 -7.32
N VAL A 155 1.80 8.88 -6.71
CA VAL A 155 2.34 10.24 -6.59
C VAL A 155 3.82 10.23 -7.01
N PRO A 156 4.29 11.23 -7.76
CA PRO A 156 5.66 11.24 -8.28
C PRO A 156 6.71 11.44 -7.18
N ASP A 157 6.34 12.12 -6.09
CA ASP A 157 7.22 12.47 -5.00
C ASP A 157 6.45 12.80 -3.70
N LEU A 158 7.19 13.12 -2.64
CA LEU A 158 6.64 13.46 -1.33
C LEU A 158 5.91 14.82 -1.28
N THR A 159 6.24 15.74 -2.19
CA THR A 159 5.54 17.03 -2.30
C THR A 159 4.11 16.79 -2.81
N ALA A 160 3.98 16.03 -3.89
CA ALA A 160 2.69 15.62 -4.41
C ALA A 160 1.92 14.74 -3.41
N ALA A 161 2.60 13.86 -2.66
CA ALA A 161 1.99 13.09 -1.58
C ALA A 161 1.32 14.00 -0.54
N ALA A 162 2.04 15.02 -0.05
CA ALA A 162 1.53 15.99 0.91
C ALA A 162 0.33 16.79 0.36
N GLU A 163 0.39 17.23 -0.90
CA GLU A 163 -0.72 17.95 -1.54
C GLU A 163 -1.98 17.10 -1.67
N VAL A 164 -1.84 15.83 -2.04
CA VAL A 164 -2.98 14.89 -2.10
C VAL A 164 -3.51 14.62 -0.69
N ALA A 165 -2.63 14.40 0.29
CA ALA A 165 -3.03 14.17 1.68
C ALA A 165 -3.85 15.32 2.26
N ALA A 166 -3.40 16.57 2.08
CA ALA A 166 -4.12 17.76 2.53
C ALA A 166 -5.53 17.85 1.95
N LYS A 167 -5.70 17.48 0.68
CA LYS A 167 -7.01 17.48 0.00
C LYS A 167 -7.93 16.38 0.51
N MET A 168 -7.39 15.23 0.90
CA MET A 168 -8.16 14.06 1.34
C MET A 168 -8.43 14.03 2.84
N ALA A 169 -7.68 14.78 3.66
CA ALA A 169 -7.75 14.72 5.13
C ALA A 169 -9.15 14.97 5.71
N GLY A 170 -10.03 15.68 4.99
CA GLY A 170 -11.42 15.89 5.42
C GLY A 170 -12.36 14.71 5.13
N ASP A 171 -11.99 13.83 4.21
CA ASP A 171 -12.87 12.82 3.62
C ASP A 171 -12.54 11.38 4.06
N VAL A 172 -11.32 11.16 4.56
CA VAL A 172 -10.83 9.83 4.95
C VAL A 172 -10.52 9.74 6.45
N GLN A 173 -10.41 8.52 6.95
CA GLN A 173 -10.14 8.21 8.35
C GLN A 173 -8.74 7.62 8.57
N LEU A 174 -8.02 7.34 7.49
CA LEU A 174 -6.67 6.79 7.49
C LEU A 174 -5.94 7.20 6.22
N ILE A 175 -4.65 7.52 6.36
CA ILE A 175 -3.72 7.61 5.22
C ILE A 175 -2.54 6.67 5.49
N GLU A 176 -2.13 5.92 4.48
CA GLU A 176 -0.86 5.17 4.51
C GLU A 176 0.04 5.61 3.34
N LEU A 177 1.31 5.89 3.64
CA LEU A 177 2.35 6.30 2.71
C LEU A 177 3.28 5.11 2.40
N TYR A 178 3.33 4.73 1.13
CA TYR A 178 4.12 3.63 0.60
C TYR A 178 5.21 4.11 -0.35
N GLY A 179 6.25 3.30 -0.54
CA GLY A 179 7.37 3.60 -1.45
C GLY A 179 8.35 4.65 -0.92
N ALA A 180 8.19 5.12 0.31
CA ALA A 180 9.11 6.08 0.92
C ALA A 180 10.35 5.38 1.52
N PRO A 181 11.53 6.02 1.52
CA PRO A 181 12.78 5.39 1.96
C PRO A 181 12.91 5.21 3.48
N GLY A 182 12.12 5.93 4.29
CA GLY A 182 12.24 5.91 5.75
C GLY A 182 11.21 6.79 6.47
N PRO A 183 11.16 6.73 7.82
CA PRO A 183 10.20 7.47 8.64
C PRO A 183 10.27 8.99 8.44
N GLU A 184 11.45 9.54 8.18
CA GLU A 184 11.65 10.97 7.90
C GLU A 184 10.86 11.44 6.68
N SER A 185 10.56 10.55 5.74
CA SER A 185 9.80 10.87 4.52
C SER A 185 8.31 11.07 4.79
N ALA A 186 7.81 10.69 5.96
CA ALA A 186 6.42 10.90 6.34
C ALA A 186 6.14 12.33 6.82
N GLU A 187 7.17 13.08 7.24
CA GLU A 187 7.06 14.46 7.76
C GLU A 187 6.14 15.36 6.92
N PRO A 188 6.36 15.56 5.60
CA PRO A 188 5.53 16.48 4.82
C PRO A 188 4.05 16.05 4.75
N VAL A 189 3.78 14.75 4.77
CA VAL A 189 2.40 14.22 4.77
C VAL A 189 1.74 14.43 6.13
N ILE A 190 2.47 14.19 7.22
CA ILE A 190 2.01 14.42 8.59
C ILE A 190 1.68 15.90 8.82
N GLU A 191 2.56 16.81 8.38
CA GLU A 191 2.32 18.25 8.46
C GLU A 191 1.09 18.67 7.65
N ALA A 192 0.94 18.13 6.43
CA ALA A 192 -0.16 18.46 5.53
C ALA A 192 -1.54 18.09 6.08
N VAL A 193 -1.65 17.02 6.86
CA VAL A 193 -2.92 16.62 7.50
C VAL A 193 -3.15 17.27 8.87
N ALA A 194 -2.16 17.98 9.41
CA ALA A 194 -2.23 18.71 10.68
C ALA A 194 -2.82 17.88 11.85
N GLY A 195 -2.50 16.58 11.90
CA GLY A 195 -2.98 15.65 12.93
C GLY A 195 -4.48 15.32 12.90
N THR A 196 -5.19 15.64 11.82
CA THR A 196 -6.64 15.35 11.68
C THR A 196 -6.93 13.89 11.29
N VAL A 197 -5.97 13.25 10.61
CA VAL A 197 -6.04 11.87 10.14
C VAL A 197 -4.73 11.17 10.50
N PRO A 198 -4.75 9.90 10.95
CA PRO A 198 -3.52 9.17 11.22
C PRO A 198 -2.78 8.87 9.91
N VAL A 199 -1.46 9.06 9.92
CA VAL A 199 -0.58 8.75 8.79
C VAL A 199 0.32 7.59 9.16
N GLY A 200 0.14 6.47 8.46
CA GLY A 200 1.06 5.34 8.47
C GLY A 200 2.12 5.52 7.39
N PHE A 201 3.32 5.00 7.61
CA PHE A 201 4.38 4.97 6.60
C PHE A 201 5.09 3.63 6.60
N SER A 202 5.52 3.17 5.42
CA SER A 202 6.30 1.95 5.32
C SER A 202 7.73 2.13 5.84
N ALA A 203 8.19 1.16 6.61
CA ALA A 203 9.57 1.07 7.08
C ALA A 203 10.11 -0.34 6.82
N TYR A 204 11.37 -0.41 6.39
CA TYR A 204 12.04 -1.64 6.01
C TYR A 204 12.97 -2.13 7.12
N SER A 205 13.01 -3.44 7.33
CA SER A 205 14.15 -4.07 7.99
C SER A 205 15.24 -4.31 6.95
N ARG A 206 16.45 -3.79 7.21
CA ARG A 206 17.65 -4.21 6.47
C ARG A 206 18.15 -5.56 6.98
#